data_AF-A0A2I0F295-F1
#
_entry.id   AF-A0A2I0F295-F1
#
_cell.length_a   1.000
_cell.length_b   1.000
_cell.length_c   1.000
_cell.angle_alpha   90.00
_cell.angle_beta   90.00
_cell.angle_gamma   90.00
#
_symmetry.space_group_name_H-M   'P 1'
#
loop_
_entity.id
_entity.type
_entity.pdbx_description
1 polymer ?
#
loop_
_entity_poly.entity_id
_entity_poly.type
_entity_poly.pdbx_seq_one_letter_code
_entity_poly.pdbx_strand_id
1 'polypeptide(L)' 'MLTKLREADQAGVDVSSPKALVTHMLERGDKDAVLWFYKKGSVEFDFDYYRKLVAELKAH' A
#
# COMPACT_ATOMS: atom_id res chain seq x y z
N MET A 1 3.53 7.81 -1.09
CA MET A 1 3.08 6.41 -1.06
C MET A 1 3.95 5.47 -1.86
N LEU A 2 4.36 5.79 -3.09
CA LEU A 2 5.25 4.92 -3.89
C LEU A 2 6.54 4.51 -3.14
N THR A 3 7.16 5.42 -2.40
CA THR A 3 8.32 5.12 -1.54
C THR A 3 8.03 4.05 -0.48
N LYS A 4 6.86 4.10 0.17
CA LYS A 4 6.45 3.10 1.18
C LYS A 4 6.22 1.73 0.55
N LEU A 5 5.66 1.68 -0.67
CA LEU A 5 5.53 0.43 -1.41
C LEU A 5 6.92 -0.14 -1.76
N ARG A 6 7.86 0.71 -2.19
CA ARG A 6 9.24 0.30 -2.48
C ARG A 6 9.97 -0.22 -1.25
N GLU A 7 9.81 0.43 -0.10
CA GLU A 7 10.38 -0.04 1.17
C GLU A 7 9.85 -1.43 1.56
N ALA A 8 8.53 -1.66 1.39
CA ALA A 8 7.91 -2.96 1.67
C ALA A 8 8.37 -4.05 0.68
N ASP A 9 8.46 -3.72 -0.61
CA ASP A 9 8.97 -4.62 -1.66
C ASP A 9 10.42 -5.04 -1.38
N GLN A 10 11.28 -4.07 -1.02
CA GLN A 10 12.65 -4.33 -0.58
C GLN A 10 12.74 -5.17 0.70
N ALA A 11 11.72 -5.11 1.55
CA ALA A 11 11.60 -5.96 2.74
C ALA A 11 11.03 -7.36 2.44
N GLY A 12 10.80 -7.70 1.16
CA GLY A 12 10.28 -9.00 0.72
C GLY A 12 8.77 -9.16 0.89
N VAL A 13 8.03 -8.07 1.12
CA VAL A 13 6.57 -8.11 1.21
C VAL A 13 5.99 -8.26 -0.20
N ASP A 14 5.00 -9.15 -0.36
CA ASP A 14 4.22 -9.21 -1.59
C ASP A 14 3.34 -7.96 -1.73
N VAL A 15 3.88 -6.92 -2.39
CA VAL A 15 3.18 -5.67 -2.67
C VAL A 15 2.07 -5.79 -3.71
N SER A 16 1.82 -6.99 -4.27
CA SER A 16 0.61 -7.24 -5.07
C SER A 16 -0.59 -7.64 -4.21
N SER A 17 -0.35 -8.03 -2.96
CA SER A 17 -1.36 -8.35 -1.95
C SER A 17 -1.63 -7.14 -1.06
N PRO A 18 -2.80 -6.46 -1.20
CA PRO A 18 -3.16 -5.33 -0.34
C PRO A 18 -3.11 -5.70 1.14
N LYS A 19 -3.52 -6.92 1.47
CA LYS A 19 -3.48 -7.44 2.84
C LYS A 19 -2.04 -7.54 3.37
N ALA A 20 -1.11 -8.07 2.58
CA ALA A 20 0.28 -8.20 3.00
C ALA A 20 0.92 -6.82 3.25
N LEU A 21 0.72 -5.86 2.34
CA LEU A 21 1.23 -4.50 2.51
C LEU A 21 0.62 -3.81 3.74
N VAL A 22 -0.71 -3.86 3.89
CA VAL A 22 -1.39 -3.23 5.03
C VAL A 22 -0.92 -3.84 6.35
N THR A 23 -0.75 -5.16 6.41
CA THR A 23 -0.23 -5.85 7.62
C THR A 23 1.17 -5.32 7.96
N HIS A 24 2.07 -5.27 6.97
CA HIS A 24 3.43 -4.76 7.16
C HIS A 24 3.45 -3.31 7.66
N MET A 25 2.59 -2.44 7.12
CA MET A 25 2.50 -1.04 7.57
C MET A 25 1.98 -0.92 9.01
N LEU A 26 0.96 -1.71 9.36
CA LEU A 26 0.40 -1.70 10.71
C LEU A 26 1.41 -2.19 11.76
N GLU A 27 2.19 -3.22 11.44
CA GLU A 27 3.26 -3.75 12.31
C GLU A 27 4.36 -2.70 12.59
N ARG A 28 4.58 -1.77 11.66
CA ARG A 28 5.55 -0.67 11.79
C ARG A 28 4.96 0.60 12.43
N GLY A 29 3.68 0.58 12.78
CA GLY A 29 2.97 1.74 13.35
C GLY A 29 2.54 2.79 12.31
N ASP A 30 2.64 2.51 11.01
CA ASP A 30 2.30 3.42 9.91
C ASP A 30 0.76 3.49 9.67
N LYS A 31 -0.01 3.75 10.73
CA LYS A 31 -1.49 3.75 10.69
C LYS A 31 -2.06 4.79 9.71
N ASP A 32 -1.48 5.99 9.69
CA ASP A 32 -1.94 7.07 8.80
C ASP A 32 -1.67 6.73 7.33
N ALA A 33 -0.59 6.00 7.03
CA ALA A 33 -0.28 5.56 5.66
C ALA A 33 -1.31 4.56 5.13
N VAL A 34 -1.85 3.70 5.99
CA VAL A 34 -2.90 2.75 5.62
C VAL A 34 -4.17 3.48 5.17
N LEU A 35 -4.51 4.62 5.78
CA LEU A 35 -5.70 5.40 5.43
C LEU A 35 -5.65 5.99 4.01
N TRP A 36 -4.45 6.14 3.41
CA TRP A 36 -4.31 6.59 2.02
C TRP A 36 -4.86 5.60 0.99
N PHE A 37 -5.05 4.33 1.38
CA PHE A 37 -5.66 3.32 0.51
C PHE A 37 -7.17 3.24 0.67
N TYR A 38 -7.80 4.16 1.39
CA TYR A 38 -9.25 4.25 1.50
C TYR A 38 -9.77 5.44 0.71
N LYS A 39 -10.95 5.30 0.11
CA LYS A 39 -11.60 6.40 -0.60
C LYS A 39 -11.88 7.54 0.38
N LYS A 40 -11.70 8.78 -0.07
CA LYS A 40 -11.92 9.98 0.76
C LYS A 40 -13.33 9.98 1.36
N GLY A 41 -13.41 10.06 2.70
CA GLY A 41 -14.69 10.10 3.42
C GLY A 41 -15.43 8.76 3.46
N SER A 42 -14.75 7.65 3.19
CA SER A 42 -15.33 6.31 3.15
C SER A 42 -14.44 5.29 3.87
N VAL A 43 -15.07 4.19 4.28
CA VAL A 43 -14.39 2.99 4.81
C VAL A 43 -14.09 1.97 3.70
N GLU A 44 -14.39 2.31 2.44
CA GLU A 44 -14.07 1.48 1.29
C GLU A 44 -12.60 1.58 0.92
N PHE A 45 -11.94 0.44 0.80
CA PHE A 45 -10.59 0.36 0.24
C PHE A 45 -10.60 0.69 -1.25
N ASP A 46 -9.72 1.60 -1.65
CA ASP A 46 -9.53 2.03 -3.03
C ASP A 46 -8.55 1.09 -3.75
N PHE A 47 -9.08 -0.04 -4.22
CA PHE A 47 -8.30 -1.03 -4.95
C PHE A 47 -7.80 -0.50 -6.31
N ASP A 48 -8.49 0.45 -6.93
CA ASP A 48 -8.08 1.02 -8.22
C ASP A 48 -6.83 1.89 -8.02
N TYR A 49 -6.85 2.76 -7.02
CA TYR A 49 -5.70 3.55 -6.63
C TYR A 49 -4.52 2.65 -6.24
N TYR A 50 -4.76 1.62 -5.43
CA TYR A 50 -3.73 0.66 -5.04
C TYR A 50 -3.09 -0.03 -6.24
N ARG A 51 -3.89 -0.59 -7.14
CA ARG A 51 -3.38 -1.27 -8.35
C ARG A 51 -2.58 -0.31 -9.24
N LYS A 52 -3.01 0.95 -9.35
CA LYS A 52 -2.26 1.97 -10.09
C LYS A 52 -0.88 2.21 -9.47
N LEU A 53 -0.80 2.35 -8.15
CA LEU A 53 0.48 2.52 -7.45
C LEU A 53 1.41 1.31 -7.61
N VAL A 54 0.87 0.09 -7.55
CA VAL A 54 1.65 -1.14 -7.76
C VAL A 54 2.15 -1.23 -9.20
N ALA A 55 1.33 -0.86 -10.18
CA ALA A 55 1.75 -0.81 -11.57
C ALA A 55 2.85 0.23 -11.80
N GLU A 56 2.74 1.41 -11.18
CA GLU A 56 3.75 2.46 -11.23
C GLU A 56 5.08 2.00 -10.59
N LEU A 57 5.02 1.27 -9.47
CA LEU A 57 6.22 0.69 -8.86
C LEU A 57 6.94 -0.26 -9.82
N LYS A 58 6.21 -1.13 -10.52
CA LYS A 58 6.77 -2.16 -11.42
C LYS A 58 7.26 -1.62 -12.76
N ALA A 59 6.89 -0.39 -13.11
CA ALA A 59 7.33 0.26 -14.34
C ALA A 59 8.74 0.90 -14.20
N HIS A 60 9.32 0.86 -13.00
CA HIS A 60 10.61 1.47 -12.63
C HIS A 60 11.53 0.43 -11.97
#